data_AF-A0A009IS10-F1
#
_entry.id   AF-A0A009IS10-F1
#
_cell.length_a   1.000
_cell.length_b   1.000
_cell.length_c   1.000
_cell.angle_alpha   90.00
_cell.angle_beta   90.00
_cell.angle_gamma   90.00
#
_symmetry.space_group_name_H-M   'P 1'
#
loop_
_entity.id
_entity.type
_entity.pdbx_description
1 polymer ?
#
loop_
_entity_poly.entity_id
_entity_poly.type
_entity_poly.pdbx_seq_one_letter_code
_entity_poly.pdbx_strand_id
1 'polypeptide(L)'
;MDQIVFEDKQSFTQAAFNEVTRIVSQHGASVLECLAPAFNTQQCLEHLAFVASEYAYDYSYIDAHLETFKKANSEFQDAFGEE
;
A
#
# COMPACT_ATOMS: atom_id res chain seq x y z
N MET A 1 -1.50 12.04 24.56
CA MET A 1 -2.15 11.89 23.24
C MET A 1 -2.06 13.24 22.59
N ASP A 2 -1.29 13.34 21.52
CA ASP A 2 -1.17 14.59 20.78
C ASP A 2 -2.39 14.76 19.87
N GLN A 3 -2.96 15.96 19.87
CA GLN A 3 -4.12 16.27 19.05
C GLN A 3 -3.66 16.50 17.60
N ILE A 4 -4.21 15.73 16.67
CA ILE A 4 -3.99 15.92 15.23
C ILE A 4 -5.12 16.81 14.71
N VAL A 5 -4.75 17.93 14.09
CA VAL A 5 -5.68 18.90 13.48
C VAL A 5 -5.34 19.06 12.01
N PHE A 6 -6.35 19.04 11.15
CA PHE A 6 -6.21 19.26 9.71
C PHE A 6 -6.88 20.58 9.33
N GLU A 7 -6.30 21.27 8.34
CA GLU A 7 -6.81 22.55 7.84
C GLU A 7 -8.17 22.38 7.15
N ASP A 8 -8.34 21.29 6.41
CA ASP A 8 -9.55 21.00 5.68
C ASP A 8 -9.78 19.47 5.51
N LYS A 9 -10.93 19.13 4.92
CA LYS A 9 -11.32 17.74 4.67
C LYS A 9 -10.42 17.04 3.64
N GLN A 10 -9.88 17.76 2.66
CA GLN A 10 -9.00 17.20 1.63
C GLN A 10 -7.68 16.74 2.26
N SER A 11 -7.07 17.60 3.08
CA SER A 11 -5.86 17.35 3.84
C SER A 11 -6.03 16.17 4.82
N PHE A 12 -7.17 16.12 5.51
CA PHE A 12 -7.54 14.97 6.34
C PHE A 12 -7.62 13.67 5.54
N THR A 13 -8.32 13.70 4.40
CA THR A 13 -8.55 12.49 3.59
C THR A 13 -7.26 12.01 2.94
N GLN A 14 -6.41 12.92 2.46
CA GLN A 14 -5.07 12.60 1.94
C GLN A 14 -4.20 11.94 3.02
N ALA A 15 -4.20 12.47 4.24
CA ALA A 15 -3.48 11.87 5.35
C ALA A 15 -4.04 10.49 5.73
N ALA A 16 -5.35 10.30 5.63
CA ALA A 16 -5.99 9.00 5.85
C ALA A 16 -5.56 7.96 4.80
N PHE A 17 -5.51 8.32 3.51
CA PHE A 17 -4.95 7.44 2.47
C PHE A 17 -3.52 7.02 2.81
N ASN A 18 -2.66 7.99 3.14
CA ASN A 18 -1.26 7.73 3.47
C ASN A 18 -1.12 6.83 4.71
N GLU A 19 -1.94 7.05 5.73
CA GLU A 19 -1.89 6.25 6.96
C GLU A 19 -2.37 4.81 6.72
N VAL A 20 -3.42 4.62 5.92
CA VAL A 20 -3.88 3.28 5.52
C VAL A 20 -2.81 2.58 4.69
N THR A 21 -2.18 3.26 3.73
CA THR A 21 -1.02 2.71 2.99
C THR A 21 0.07 2.24 3.94
N ARG A 22 0.45 3.08 4.92
CA ARG A 22 1.49 2.75 5.89
C ARG A 22 1.15 1.47 6.67
N ILE A 23 -0.08 1.35 7.16
CA ILE A 23 -0.54 0.18 7.93
C ILE A 23 -0.54 -1.08 7.06
N VAL A 24 -1.11 -0.99 5.85
CA VAL A 24 -1.19 -2.11 4.90
C VAL A 24 0.21 -2.57 4.50
N SER A 25 1.11 -1.65 4.19
CA SER A 25 2.50 -1.96 3.85
C SER A 25 3.27 -2.58 5.01
N GLN A 26 3.05 -2.13 6.25
CA GLN A 26 3.66 -2.76 7.42
C GLN A 26 3.20 -4.20 7.61
N HIS A 27 1.92 -4.47 7.37
CA HIS A 27 1.41 -5.83 7.39
C HIS A 27 2.02 -6.68 6.25
N GLY A 28 2.11 -6.15 5.03
CA GLY A 28 2.74 -6.88 3.93
C GLY A 28 4.22 -7.16 4.16
N ALA A 29 4.96 -6.21 4.77
CA ALA A 29 6.37 -6.40 5.10
C ALA A 29 6.60 -7.62 6.01
N SER A 30 5.76 -7.83 7.02
CA SER A 30 5.88 -9.01 7.89
C SER A 30 5.55 -10.33 7.18
N VAL A 31 4.69 -10.30 6.15
CA VAL A 31 4.44 -11.47 5.30
C VAL A 31 5.69 -11.81 4.46
N LEU A 32 6.34 -10.80 3.88
CA LEU A 32 7.58 -10.99 3.11
C LEU A 32 8.73 -11.49 4.01
N GLU A 33 8.83 -11.00 5.24
CA GLU A 33 9.80 -11.49 6.24
C GLU A 33 9.62 -12.97 6.58
N CYS A 34 8.38 -13.49 6.49
CA CYS A 34 8.07 -14.91 6.63
C CYS A 34 8.31 -15.72 5.35
N LEU A 35 8.99 -15.15 4.34
CA LEU A 35 9.29 -15.78 3.05
C LEU A 35 8.03 -16.23 2.29
N ALA A 36 6.95 -15.47 2.42
CA ALA A 36 5.69 -15.72 1.72
C ALA A 36 5.33 -14.55 0.80
N PRO A 37 4.66 -14.80 -0.33
CA PRO A 37 4.20 -13.72 -1.22
C PRO A 37 3.04 -12.95 -0.57
N ALA A 38 3.12 -11.62 -0.63
CA ALA A 38 2.16 -10.70 -0.05
C ALA A 38 1.11 -10.23 -1.09
N PHE A 39 0.50 -11.15 -1.84
CA PHE A 39 -0.46 -10.83 -2.91
C PHE A 39 -1.66 -10.01 -2.43
N ASN A 40 -2.20 -10.32 -1.25
CA ASN A 40 -3.31 -9.57 -0.68
C ASN A 40 -2.94 -8.11 -0.39
N THR A 41 -1.68 -7.86 0.01
CA THR A 41 -1.19 -6.50 0.24
C THR A 41 -1.10 -5.74 -1.07
N GLN A 42 -0.56 -6.37 -2.12
CA GLN A 42 -0.51 -5.78 -3.46
C GLN A 42 -1.91 -5.40 -3.96
N GLN A 43 -2.88 -6.33 -3.93
CA GLN A 43 -4.26 -6.07 -4.38
C GLN A 43 -4.93 -4.95 -3.57
N CYS A 44 -4.69 -4.89 -2.27
CA CYS A 44 -5.22 -3.83 -1.42
C CYS A 44 -4.67 -2.46 -1.83
N LEU A 45 -3.36 -2.36 -2.08
CA LEU A 45 -2.72 -1.12 -2.53
C LEU A 45 -3.14 -0.72 -3.96
N GLU A 46 -3.34 -1.69 -4.86
CA GLU A 46 -3.88 -1.43 -6.22
C GLU A 46 -5.26 -0.77 -6.15
N HIS A 47 -6.17 -1.32 -5.34
CA HIS A 47 -7.49 -0.73 -5.16
C HIS A 47 -7.43 0.63 -4.45
N LEU A 48 -6.53 0.79 -3.48
CA LEU A 48 -6.37 2.06 -2.78
C LEU A 48 -5.87 3.17 -3.71
N ALA A 49 -4.90 2.86 -4.58
CA ALA A 49 -4.38 3.79 -5.58
C ALA A 49 -5.45 4.18 -6.60
N PHE A 50 -6.23 3.21 -7.09
CA PHE A 50 -7.36 3.46 -7.98
C PHE A 50 -8.37 4.42 -7.36
N VAL A 51 -8.83 4.16 -6.12
CA VAL A 51 -9.79 5.03 -5.45
C VAL A 51 -9.19 6.41 -5.19
N ALA A 52 -7.94 6.53 -4.76
CA ALA A 52 -7.30 7.82 -4.59
C ALA A 52 -7.28 8.64 -5.90
N SER A 53 -6.97 7.99 -7.03
CA SER A 53 -6.96 8.64 -8.35
C SER A 53 -8.34 9.12 -8.81
N GLU A 54 -9.40 8.34 -8.61
CA GLU A 54 -10.78 8.69 -9.00
C GLU A 54 -11.30 9.94 -8.27
N TYR A 55 -10.78 10.19 -7.07
CA TYR A 55 -11.16 11.34 -6.25
C TYR A 55 -10.10 12.45 -6.25
N ALA A 56 -9.13 12.40 -7.17
CA ALA A 56 -8.06 13.38 -7.33
C ALA A 56 -7.19 13.60 -6.07
N TYR A 57 -6.99 12.56 -5.27
CA TYR A 57 -5.97 12.54 -4.22
C TYR A 57 -4.62 12.10 -4.80
N ASP A 58 -3.54 12.56 -4.18
CA ASP A 58 -2.19 12.12 -4.53
C ASP A 58 -1.99 10.67 -4.10
N TYR A 59 -1.76 9.80 -5.07
CA TYR A 59 -1.53 8.37 -4.84
C TYR A 59 -0.06 7.98 -4.94
N SER A 60 0.86 8.95 -5.10
CA SER A 60 2.30 8.68 -5.25
C SER A 60 2.89 7.85 -4.10
N TYR A 61 2.43 8.09 -2.87
CA TYR A 61 2.82 7.31 -1.70
C TYR A 61 2.31 5.86 -1.78
N ILE A 62 1.07 5.66 -2.24
CA ILE A 62 0.50 4.32 -2.45
C ILE A 62 1.29 3.58 -3.52
N ASP A 63 1.57 4.24 -4.63
CA ASP A 63 2.26 3.68 -5.79
C ASP A 63 3.69 3.21 -5.43
N ALA A 64 4.44 4.04 -4.69
CA ALA A 64 5.78 3.69 -4.24
C ALA A 64 5.81 2.39 -3.40
N HIS A 65 4.82 2.19 -2.53
CA HIS A 65 4.67 0.96 -1.76
C HIS A 65 4.20 -0.20 -2.64
N LEU A 66 3.24 0.05 -3.53
CA LEU A 66 2.70 -0.95 -4.44
C LEU A 66 3.80 -1.57 -5.32
N GLU A 67 4.69 -0.75 -5.89
CA GLU A 67 5.79 -1.23 -6.71
C GLU A 67 6.77 -2.14 -5.94
N THR A 68 6.95 -1.89 -4.64
CA THR A 68 7.74 -2.77 -3.77
C THR A 68 7.12 -4.17 -3.68
N PHE A 69 5.80 -4.24 -3.49
CA PHE A 69 5.09 -5.53 -3.40
C PHE A 69 4.96 -6.24 -4.73
N LYS A 70 4.71 -5.54 -5.84
CA LYS A 70 4.71 -6.13 -7.19
C LYS A 70 6.04 -6.80 -7.48
N LYS A 71 7.14 -6.10 -7.21
CA LYS A 71 8.50 -6.62 -7.39
C LYS A 71 8.73 -7.86 -6.52
N ALA A 72 8.48 -7.76 -5.22
CA ALA A 72 8.72 -8.88 -4.29
C ALA A 72 7.87 -10.11 -4.65
N ASN A 73 6.59 -9.93 -4.96
CA ASN A 73 5.69 -11.02 -5.33
C ASN A 73 6.11 -11.68 -6.66
N SER A 74 6.56 -10.89 -7.65
CA SER A 74 7.12 -11.43 -8.90
C SER A 74 8.37 -12.27 -8.62
N GLU A 75 9.27 -11.79 -7.77
CA GLU A 75 10.46 -12.55 -7.37
C GLU A 75 10.09 -13.88 -6.68
N PHE A 76 9.05 -13.90 -5.84
CA PHE A 76 8.53 -15.15 -5.26
C PHE A 76 7.92 -16.07 -6.32
N GLN A 77 7.18 -15.54 -7.29
CA GLN A 77 6.58 -16.35 -8.35
C GLN A 77 7.66 -16.95 -9.26
N ASP A 78 8.71 -16.21 -9.58
CA ASP A 78 9.83 -16.70 -10.39
C ASP A 78 10.66 -17.77 -9.66
N ALA A 79 10.79 -17.65 -8.33
CA ALA A 79 11.59 -18.57 -7.52
C ALA A 79 10.84 -19.83 -7.07
N PHE A 80 9.52 -19.75 -6.88
CA PHE A 80 8.71 -20.80 -6.24
C PHE A 80 7.43 -21.17 -7.00
N GLY A 81 7.11 -20.49 -8.10
CA GLY A 81 6.00 -20.88 -8.97
C GLY A 81 6.34 -22.17 -9.70
N GLU A 82 5.56 -23.23 -9.48
CA GLU A 82 5.56 -24.40 -10.37
C GLU A 82 5.02 -23.98 -11.74
N GLU A 83 5.65 -24.46 -12.83
CA GLU A 83 5.18 -24.30 -14.22
C GLU A 83 3.72 -24.78 -14.41
#